data_AF-A0A0D2H6X2-F1
#
_entry.id   AF-A0A0D2H6X2-F1
#
_cell.length_a   1.000
_cell.length_b   1.000
_cell.length_c   1.000
_cell.angle_alpha   90.00
_cell.angle_beta   90.00
_cell.angle_gamma   90.00
#
_symmetry.space_group_name_H-M   'P 1'
#
loop_
_entity.id
_entity.type
_entity.pdbx_description
1 polymer ?
#
loop_
_entity_poly.entity_id
_entity_poly.type
_entity_poly.pdbx_seq_one_letter_code
_entity_poly.pdbx_strand_id
1 'polypeptide(L)' 'MPTHPMILTKRPNSVIGDGDDIYVYLGFTETANYEREVDVTIGKPCFKITQEEVLDHGWGFTINGVTAPERQRDHK' A
#
# COMPACT_ATOMS: atom_id res chain seq x y z
N MET A 1 19.75 2.92 -6.68
CA MET A 1 18.73 3.14 -5.64
C MET A 1 18.11 4.50 -5.87
N PRO A 2 16.78 4.66 -5.76
CA PRO A 2 16.15 5.96 -5.91
C PRO A 2 16.60 6.91 -4.79
N THR A 3 16.71 8.20 -5.11
CA THR A 3 17.12 9.25 -4.15
C THR A 3 15.96 9.78 -3.31
N HIS A 4 14.72 9.50 -3.74
CA HIS A 4 13.48 9.90 -3.10
C HIS A 4 12.53 8.68 -3.06
N PRO A 5 11.60 8.62 -2.10
CA PRO A 5 10.61 7.54 -2.08
C PRO A 5 9.75 7.59 -3.35
N MET A 6 9.49 6.41 -3.93
CA MET A 6 8.47 6.27 -4.97
C MET A 6 7.10 6.22 -4.29
N ILE A 7 6.21 7.12 -4.68
CA ILE A 7 4.85 7.21 -4.12
C ILE A 7 3.88 6.67 -5.16
N LEU A 8 3.07 5.69 -4.76
CA LEU A 8 2.00 5.13 -5.58
C LEU A 8 0.71 5.08 -4.78
N THR A 9 -0.41 4.85 -5.48
CA THR A 9 -1.71 4.68 -4.86
C THR A 9 -2.34 3.37 -5.31
N LYS A 10 -3.01 2.68 -4.38
CA LYS A 10 -3.95 1.60 -4.68
C LYS A 10 -5.36 2.17 -4.58
N ARG A 11 -6.30 1.64 -5.37
CA ARG A 11 -7.68 2.13 -5.34
C ARG A 11 -8.37 1.64 -4.06
N PRO A 12 -9.24 2.42 -3.41
CA PRO A 12 -9.95 1.97 -2.20
C PRO A 12 -10.78 0.71 -2.41
N ASN A 13 -11.27 0.47 -3.63
CA ASN A 13 -12.06 -0.71 -3.97
C ASN A 13 -11.22 -1.99 -4.15
N SER A 14 -9.89 -1.94 -4.02
CA SER A 14 -9.04 -3.13 -4.00
C SER A 14 -8.77 -3.66 -2.59
N VAL A 15 -9.29 -3.01 -1.56
CA VAL A 15 -9.17 -3.46 -0.17
C VAL A 15 -10.21 -4.54 0.10
N ILE A 16 -9.77 -5.67 0.64
CA ILE A 16 -10.60 -6.82 1.04
C ILE A 16 -10.25 -7.23 2.48
N GLY A 17 -11.11 -8.03 3.10
CA GLY A 17 -10.92 -8.53 4.47
C GLY A 17 -9.90 -9.68 4.55
N ASP A 18 -9.50 -10.01 5.78
CA ASP A 18 -8.72 -11.23 6.04
C ASP A 18 -9.54 -12.48 5.67
N GLY A 19 -8.92 -13.40 4.94
CA GLY A 19 -9.55 -14.62 4.44
C GLY A 19 -10.41 -14.47 3.18
N ASP A 20 -10.60 -13.25 2.66
CA ASP A 20 -11.31 -13.03 1.40
C ASP A 20 -10.47 -13.51 0.20
N ASP A 21 -11.17 -13.92 -0.87
CA ASP A 21 -10.54 -14.32 -2.12
C ASP A 21 -9.84 -13.15 -2.82
N ILE A 22 -8.61 -13.38 -3.27
CA ILE A 22 -7.87 -12.43 -4.11
C ILE A 22 -8.13 -12.75 -5.59
N TYR A 23 -8.83 -11.85 -6.27
CA TYR A 23 -9.11 -11.97 -7.70
C TYR A 23 -8.05 -11.27 -8.55
N VAL A 24 -7.13 -12.05 -9.12
CA VAL A 24 -6.17 -11.56 -10.12
C VAL A 24 -6.79 -11.70 -11.51
N TYR A 25 -7.06 -10.57 -12.17
CA TYR A 25 -7.66 -10.59 -13.51
C TYR A 25 -6.67 -11.14 -14.56
N LEU A 26 -7.07 -12.21 -15.24
CA LEU A 26 -6.28 -12.82 -16.31
C LEU A 26 -6.06 -11.82 -17.45
N GLY A 27 -4.80 -11.65 -17.87
CA GLY A 27 -4.42 -10.67 -18.88
C GLY A 27 -4.17 -9.25 -18.34
N PHE A 28 -4.49 -8.97 -17.08
CA PHE A 28 -3.99 -7.75 -16.42
C PHE A 28 -2.58 -7.95 -15.90
N THR A 29 -2.29 -9.08 -15.25
CA THR A 29 -0.92 -9.39 -14.86
C THR A 29 -0.65 -10.90 -14.88
N GLU A 30 0.58 -11.25 -15.24
CA GLU A 30 1.08 -12.64 -15.16
C GLU A 30 2.08 -12.84 -14.02
N THR A 31 2.40 -11.78 -13.29
CA THR A 31 3.48 -11.76 -12.28
C THR A 31 3.00 -11.33 -10.90
N ALA A 32 1.71 -11.50 -10.60
CA ALA A 32 1.16 -11.20 -9.28
C ALA A 32 1.95 -11.92 -8.18
N ASN A 33 2.33 -11.18 -7.14
CA ASN A 33 3.15 -11.69 -6.05
C ASN A 33 2.68 -11.14 -4.71
N TYR A 34 2.87 -11.91 -3.65
CA TYR A 34 2.61 -11.48 -2.28
C TYR A 34 3.75 -10.60 -1.78
N GLU A 35 3.39 -9.43 -1.27
CA GLU A 35 4.29 -8.59 -0.47
C GLU A 35 3.86 -8.70 1.00
N ARG A 36 4.78 -8.46 1.93
CA ARG A 36 4.50 -8.41 3.37
C ARG A 36 4.79 -6.99 3.83
N GLU A 37 3.87 -6.08 3.49
CA GLU A 37 4.01 -4.66 3.81
C GLU A 37 3.31 -4.36 5.13
N VAL A 38 3.86 -3.41 5.89
CA VAL A 38 3.23 -2.87 7.09
C VAL A 38 2.59 -1.55 6.72
N ASP A 39 1.27 -1.49 6.85
CA ASP A 39 0.48 -0.30 6.56
C ASP A 39 0.17 0.45 7.86
N VAL A 40 0.23 1.78 7.80
CA VAL A 40 -0.12 2.66 8.91
C VAL A 40 -1.48 3.28 8.65
N THR A 41 -2.41 3.09 9.59
CA THR A 41 -3.72 3.76 9.54
C THR A 41 -3.64 5.12 10.20
N ILE A 42 -4.01 6.18 9.48
CA ILE A 42 -4.03 7.55 10.00
C ILE A 42 -5.38 7.84 10.64
N GLY A 43 -5.38 8.22 11.92
CA GLY A 43 -6.59 8.48 12.71
C GLY A 43 -6.99 9.95 12.81
N LYS A 44 -6.07 10.87 12.53
CA LYS A 44 -6.29 12.33 12.63
C LYS A 44 -5.81 13.02 11.36
N PRO A 45 -6.61 13.92 10.75
CA PRO A 45 -6.15 14.73 9.63
C PRO A 45 -4.82 15.42 9.95
N CYS A 46 -3.88 15.38 9.01
CA CYS A 46 -2.53 15.87 9.20
C CYS A 46 -1.99 16.52 7.93
N PHE A 47 -1.15 17.55 8.08
CA PHE A 47 -0.46 18.19 6.97
C PHE A 47 0.85 18.79 7.46
N LYS A 48 1.97 18.41 6.83
CA LYS A 48 3.33 18.88 7.18
C LYS A 48 3.70 18.71 8.67
N ILE A 49 3.40 17.53 9.23
CA ILE A 49 3.75 17.20 10.62
C ILE A 49 5.26 16.93 10.76
N THR A 50 5.80 17.16 11.96
CA THR A 50 7.19 16.78 12.28
C THR A 50 7.30 15.27 12.48
N GLN A 51 8.53 14.76 12.52
CA GLN A 51 8.77 13.35 12.80
C GLN A 51 8.31 12.97 14.21
N GLU A 52 8.39 13.88 15.18
CA GLU A 52 7.96 13.60 16.56
C GLU A 52 6.43 13.44 16.66
N GLU A 53 5.67 14.16 15.82
CA GLU A 53 4.21 14.17 15.83
C GLU A 53 3.59 12.92 15.17
N VAL A 54 4.37 12.10 14.44
CA VAL A 54 3.86 10.99 13.63
C VAL A 54 2.97 10.02 14.43
N LEU A 55 3.40 9.65 15.64
CA LEU A 55 2.67 8.71 16.48
C LEU A 55 1.37 9.28 17.04
N ASP A 56 1.25 10.61 17.18
CA ASP A 56 0.04 11.27 17.66
C ASP A 56 -1.09 11.26 16.61
N HIS A 57 -0.73 11.10 15.33
CA HIS A 57 -1.66 11.02 14.20
C HIS A 57 -1.99 9.59 13.77
N GLY A 58 -1.16 8.61 14.16
CA GLY A 58 -1.39 7.19 13.88
C GLY A 58 -2.52 6.60 14.74
N TRP A 59 -3.35 5.76 14.12
CA TRP A 59 -4.37 4.97 14.82
C TRP A 59 -3.92 3.54 15.08
N GLY A 60 -3.21 2.93 14.13
CA GLY A 60 -2.75 1.55 14.25
C GLY A 60 -2.02 1.05 13.01
N PHE A 61 -1.68 -0.24 13.02
CA PHE A 61 -0.96 -0.92 11.96
C PHE A 61 -1.79 -2.09 11.42
N THR A 62 -1.63 -2.38 10.13
CA THR A 62 -2.14 -3.61 9.50
C THR A 62 -1.07 -4.20 8.57
N ILE A 63 -1.31 -5.42 8.08
CA ILE A 63 -0.48 -6.04 7.06
C ILE A 63 -1.21 -5.92 5.73
N ASN A 64 -0.48 -5.49 4.70
CA ASN A 64 -0.96 -5.42 3.34
C ASN A 64 -0.09 -6.30 2.43
N GLY A 65 -0.71 -6.74 1.34
CA GLY A 65 -0.17 -7.71 0.42
C GLY A 65 -0.31 -7.30 -1.04
N VAL A 66 -0.59 -8.31 -1.83
CA VAL A 66 -0.40 -8.47 -3.29
C VAL A 66 -0.05 -7.23 -4.10
N THR A 67 0.98 -7.40 -4.92
CA THR A 67 1.44 -6.46 -5.93
C THR A 67 1.56 -7.16 -7.27
N ALA A 68 1.44 -6.39 -8.35
CA ALA A 68 1.83 -6.78 -9.70
C ALA A 68 3.14 -6.04 -10.04
N PRO A 69 4.34 -6.63 -9.81
CA PRO A 69 5.61 -5.91 -9.89
C PRO A 69 5.87 -5.30 -11.27
N GLU A 70 5.41 -5.98 -12.33
CA GLU A 70 5.49 -5.45 -13.70
C GLU A 70 4.72 -4.13 -13.85
N ARG A 71 3.49 -4.05 -13.31
CA ARG A 71 2.63 -2.88 -13.42
C ARG A 71 3.13 -1.74 -12.54
N GLN A 72 3.64 -2.07 -11.35
CA GLN A 72 4.24 -1.10 -10.44
C GLN A 72 5.48 -0.43 -11.04
N ARG A 73 6.32 -1.18 -11.77
CA ARG A 73 7.47 -0.61 -12.49
C ARG A 73 7.04 0.37 -13.57
N ASP A 74 5.90 0.12 -14.21
CA ASP A 74 5.37 0.96 -15.28
C ASP A 74 4.71 2.26 -14.74
N HIS A 75 4.52 2.38 -13.42
CA HIS A 75 4.06 3.61 -12.75
C HIS A 75 5.19 4.63 -12.51
N LYS A 76 6.36 4.45 -13.13
CA LYS A 76 7.49 5.39 -13.07
C LYS A 76 7.24 6.67 -13.87
#